data_AF-A0AAP8MD12-F1
#
_entry.id   AF-A0AAP8MD12-F1
#
_cell.length_a   1.000
_cell.length_b   1.000
_cell.length_c   1.000
_cell.angle_alpha   90.00
_cell.angle_beta   90.00
_cell.angle_gamma   90.00
#
_symmetry.space_group_name_H-M   'P 1'
#
loop_
_entity.id
_entity.type
_entity.pdbx_description
1 polymer ?
#
loop_
_entity_poly.entity_id
_entity_poly.type
_entity_poly.pdbx_seq_one_letter_code
_entity_poly.pdbx_strand_id
1 'polypeptide(L)'
;MLQAFAHDLGNSPVYRHRDLAAAELERLKRQARAGLADRLSSLDGGNAILSAESLSTLMAAELQDVHDYFREHFDEIEVLIYFRPLKSRIESAFQERLKRRMSSLEDRFSLGYAGRVEMLDNAFGQDNIRVFRYARDEFPGGDVVRHFMQAVGEQPPLEAAVQDNNSLSLPAIQLLYAYRREYPKPQPGDKDIVAQLAHLAGPPLRFHSDLYSELCGTPKWGVRRFEKRVGFSISEDIEAHDAFAVRNESDLLAIPDTAMEWLRERTEHSALPRGDAGSNKSVAEQVRSLAQRSSA
;
A
#
# COMPACT_ATOMS: atom_id res chain seq x y z
N MET A 1 -12.31 -1.91 -12.43
CA MET A 1 -13.07 -1.88 -11.17
C MET A 1 -13.42 -0.47 -10.74
N LEU A 2 -12.53 0.32 -10.10
CA LEU A 2 -12.86 1.67 -9.63
C LEU A 2 -13.58 2.56 -10.65
N GLN A 3 -13.05 2.68 -11.87
CA GLN A 3 -13.68 3.47 -12.93
C GLN A 3 -15.08 2.99 -13.31
N ALA A 4 -15.36 1.69 -13.23
CA ALA A 4 -16.61 1.12 -13.70
C ALA A 4 -17.74 1.20 -12.65
N PHE A 5 -17.39 1.17 -11.36
CA PHE A 5 -18.34 0.99 -10.27
C PHE A 5 -18.34 2.10 -9.22
N ALA A 6 -17.33 2.97 -9.18
CA ALA A 6 -17.34 4.07 -8.23
C ALA A 6 -18.46 5.07 -8.57
N HIS A 7 -19.34 5.35 -7.61
CA HIS A 7 -20.39 6.35 -7.70
C HIS A 7 -19.78 7.74 -7.93
N ASP A 8 -18.82 8.12 -7.08
CA ASP A 8 -18.09 9.39 -7.18
C ASP A 8 -16.66 9.16 -7.66
N LEU A 9 -16.52 8.91 -8.96
CA LEU A 9 -15.22 8.74 -9.59
C LEU A 9 -14.35 9.98 -9.43
N GLY A 10 -14.95 11.18 -9.42
CA GLY A 10 -14.27 12.47 -9.31
C GLY A 10 -13.53 12.63 -7.99
N ASN A 11 -14.10 12.17 -6.88
CA ASN A 11 -13.45 12.23 -5.58
C ASN A 11 -12.48 11.07 -5.30
N SER A 12 -12.36 10.10 -6.20
CA SER A 12 -11.41 9.00 -6.02
C SER A 12 -9.95 9.51 -6.02
N PRO A 13 -9.01 8.84 -5.33
CA PRO A 13 -7.61 9.27 -5.24
C PRO A 13 -6.91 9.49 -6.60
N VAL A 14 -7.37 8.80 -7.64
CA VAL A 14 -6.80 8.85 -8.99
C VAL A 14 -7.25 10.09 -9.78
N TYR A 15 -8.49 10.55 -9.55
CA TYR A 15 -9.14 11.58 -10.38
C TYR A 15 -9.35 12.92 -9.69
N ARG A 16 -9.34 12.98 -8.35
CA ARG A 16 -9.61 14.20 -7.57
C ARG A 16 -8.67 15.38 -7.82
N HIS A 17 -7.54 15.14 -8.49
CA HIS A 17 -6.55 16.17 -8.83
C HIS A 17 -6.57 16.54 -10.32
N ARG A 18 -7.51 16.00 -11.09
CA ARG A 18 -7.58 16.16 -12.55
C ARG A 18 -8.68 17.12 -13.00
N ASP A 19 -9.47 17.66 -12.08
CA ASP A 19 -10.56 18.62 -12.34
C ASP A 19 -11.41 18.26 -13.57
N LEU A 20 -11.76 16.97 -13.68
CA LEU A 20 -12.52 16.47 -14.82
C LEU A 20 -13.98 16.90 -14.72
N ALA A 21 -14.54 17.36 -15.83
CA ALA A 21 -15.96 17.66 -15.93
C ALA A 21 -16.81 16.39 -15.74
N ALA A 22 -18.05 16.55 -15.26
CA ALA A 22 -18.97 15.43 -15.01
C ALA A 22 -19.19 14.56 -16.27
N ALA A 23 -19.34 15.16 -17.45
CA ALA A 23 -19.50 14.44 -18.70
C ALA A 23 -18.31 13.53 -19.04
N GLU A 24 -17.10 13.96 -18.68
CA GLU A 24 -15.87 13.21 -18.89
C GLU A 24 -15.75 12.04 -17.90
N LEU A 25 -16.10 12.26 -16.63
CA LEU A 25 -16.18 11.18 -15.64
C LEU A 25 -17.18 10.10 -16.07
N GLU A 26 -18.35 10.50 -16.56
CA GLU A 26 -19.36 9.57 -17.07
C GLU A 26 -18.90 8.84 -18.34
N ARG A 27 -18.13 9.51 -19.21
CA ARG A 27 -17.49 8.86 -20.36
C ARG A 27 -16.49 7.79 -19.92
N LEU A 28 -15.66 8.07 -18.92
CA LEU A 28 -14.71 7.12 -18.35
C LEU A 28 -15.42 5.90 -17.74
N LYS A 29 -16.52 6.10 -17.01
CA LYS A 29 -17.34 5.01 -16.46
C LYS A 29 -17.88 4.11 -17.57
N ARG A 30 -18.52 4.69 -18.59
CA ARG A 30 -19.06 3.94 -19.73
C ARG A 30 -17.99 3.16 -20.48
N GLN A 31 -16.83 3.77 -20.70
CA GLN A 31 -15.70 3.09 -21.34
C GLN A 31 -15.17 1.92 -20.50
N ALA A 32 -15.05 2.12 -19.19
CA ALA A 32 -14.61 1.05 -18.29
C ALA A 32 -15.61 -0.12 -18.26
N ARG A 33 -16.93 0.15 -18.27
CA ARG A 33 -17.98 -0.87 -18.36
C ARG A 33 -17.98 -1.61 -19.70
N ALA A 34 -17.88 -0.88 -20.80
CA ALA A 34 -17.81 -1.48 -22.14
C ALA A 34 -16.59 -2.40 -22.27
N GLY A 35 -15.41 -1.93 -21.85
CA GLY A 35 -14.20 -2.76 -21.88
C GLY A 35 -14.25 -3.97 -20.94
N LEU A 36 -15.08 -3.93 -19.89
CA LEU A 36 -15.34 -5.08 -19.03
C LEU A 36 -16.26 -6.09 -19.74
N ALA A 37 -17.35 -5.62 -20.35
CA ALA A 37 -18.25 -6.45 -21.14
C ALA A 37 -17.55 -7.13 -22.33
N ASP A 38 -16.68 -6.41 -23.04
CA ASP A 38 -15.88 -6.95 -24.15
C ASP A 38 -14.95 -8.09 -23.69
N ARG A 39 -14.36 -7.96 -22.48
CA ARG A 39 -13.52 -9.01 -21.91
C ARG A 39 -14.35 -10.22 -21.48
N LEU A 40 -15.50 -9.98 -20.86
CA LEU A 40 -16.40 -11.05 -20.43
C LEU A 40 -16.97 -11.83 -21.62
N SER A 41 -17.31 -11.16 -22.72
CA SER A 41 -17.81 -11.82 -23.93
C SER A 41 -16.74 -12.62 -24.67
N SER A 42 -15.46 -12.35 -24.41
CA SER A 42 -14.33 -13.11 -24.94
C SER A 42 -13.95 -14.34 -24.12
N LEU A 43 -14.63 -14.59 -22.99
CA LEU A 43 -14.37 -15.78 -22.17
C LEU A 43 -15.06 -17.00 -22.79
N ASP A 44 -14.31 -18.06 -23.03
CA ASP A 44 -14.81 -19.34 -23.57
C ASP A 44 -15.46 -20.24 -22.50
N GLY A 45 -15.99 -19.63 -21.43
CA GLY A 45 -16.51 -20.29 -20.23
C GLY A 45 -15.46 -20.64 -19.17
N GLY A 46 -15.91 -21.25 -18.07
CA GLY A 46 -15.06 -21.65 -16.94
C GLY A 46 -14.80 -20.54 -15.92
N ASN A 47 -13.76 -20.73 -15.10
CA ASN A 47 -13.40 -19.83 -14.02
C ASN A 47 -12.69 -18.57 -14.55
N ALA A 48 -13.11 -17.40 -14.09
CA ALA A 48 -12.43 -16.15 -14.38
C ALA A 48 -11.80 -15.58 -13.10
N ILE A 49 -10.51 -15.26 -13.15
CA ILE A 49 -9.82 -14.60 -12.03
C ILE A 49 -9.72 -13.11 -12.32
N LEU A 50 -10.24 -12.29 -11.40
CA LEU A 50 -10.15 -10.85 -11.44
C LEU A 50 -9.30 -10.33 -10.27
N SER A 51 -8.11 -9.80 -10.57
CA SER A 51 -7.38 -9.00 -9.58
C SER A 51 -8.11 -7.68 -9.35
N ALA A 52 -8.54 -7.45 -8.11
CA ALA A 52 -9.39 -6.33 -7.75
C ALA A 52 -8.86 -5.60 -6.49
N GLU A 53 -7.60 -5.16 -6.50
CA GLU A 53 -7.02 -4.38 -5.38
C GLU A 53 -7.91 -3.20 -4.98
N SER A 54 -8.52 -2.55 -5.98
CA SER A 54 -9.40 -1.41 -5.76
C SER A 54 -10.80 -1.76 -5.27
N LEU A 55 -11.15 -3.05 -5.10
CA LEU A 55 -12.42 -3.46 -4.51
C LEU A 55 -12.50 -3.02 -3.05
N SER A 56 -11.34 -2.97 -2.36
CA SER A 56 -11.25 -2.51 -0.97
C SER A 56 -11.44 -1.01 -0.80
N THR A 57 -11.70 -0.26 -1.87
CA THR A 57 -12.04 1.18 -1.79
C THR A 57 -13.51 1.46 -2.05
N LEU A 58 -14.27 0.48 -2.55
CA LEU A 58 -15.69 0.64 -2.86
C LEU A 58 -16.54 0.66 -1.58
N MET A 59 -17.66 1.36 -1.64
CA MET A 59 -18.70 1.44 -0.61
C MET A 59 -19.78 0.37 -0.84
N ALA A 60 -20.67 0.17 0.14
CA ALA A 60 -21.67 -0.89 0.11
C ALA A 60 -22.51 -0.94 -1.20
N ALA A 61 -23.04 0.20 -1.65
CA ALA A 61 -23.83 0.26 -2.89
C ALA A 61 -23.01 -0.08 -4.13
N GLU A 62 -21.74 0.35 -4.17
CA GLU A 62 -20.84 0.07 -5.29
C GLU A 62 -20.40 -1.40 -5.29
N LEU A 63 -20.25 -2.02 -4.12
CA LEU A 63 -20.01 -3.47 -3.99
C LEU A 63 -21.22 -4.28 -4.43
N GLN A 64 -22.43 -3.82 -4.12
CA GLN A 64 -23.66 -4.45 -4.61
C GLN A 64 -23.76 -4.35 -6.14
N ASP A 65 -23.46 -3.19 -6.72
CA ASP A 65 -23.41 -3.00 -8.18
C ASP A 65 -22.34 -3.91 -8.84
N VAL A 66 -21.18 -4.09 -8.19
CA VAL A 66 -20.20 -5.10 -8.62
C VAL A 66 -20.79 -6.50 -8.61
N HIS A 67 -21.40 -6.91 -7.50
CA HIS A 67 -22.01 -8.24 -7.36
C HIS A 67 -23.06 -8.46 -8.44
N ASP A 68 -24.03 -7.55 -8.56
CA ASP A 68 -25.17 -7.68 -9.47
C ASP A 68 -24.71 -7.75 -10.92
N TYR A 69 -23.74 -6.92 -11.30
CA TYR A 69 -23.17 -6.94 -12.65
C TYR A 69 -22.50 -8.28 -12.98
N PHE A 70 -21.64 -8.81 -12.09
CA PHE A 70 -20.97 -10.09 -12.39
C PHE A 70 -21.93 -11.28 -12.27
N ARG A 71 -22.99 -11.17 -11.48
CA ARG A 71 -24.01 -12.22 -11.33
C ARG A 71 -24.79 -12.50 -12.62
N GLU A 72 -24.85 -11.53 -13.53
CA GLU A 72 -25.42 -11.71 -14.87
C GLU A 72 -24.57 -12.63 -15.77
N HIS A 73 -23.29 -12.83 -15.42
CA HIS A 73 -22.31 -13.56 -16.22
C HIS A 73 -21.77 -14.83 -15.54
N PHE A 74 -21.87 -14.93 -14.21
CA PHE A 74 -21.28 -16.01 -13.44
C PHE A 74 -22.27 -16.63 -12.45
N ASP A 75 -22.29 -17.96 -12.42
CA ASP A 75 -23.15 -18.75 -11.52
C ASP A 75 -22.65 -18.77 -10.07
N GLU A 76 -21.38 -18.43 -9.83
CA GLU A 76 -20.76 -18.36 -8.51
C GLU A 76 -19.74 -17.22 -8.52
N ILE A 77 -19.65 -16.48 -7.41
CA ILE A 77 -18.71 -15.38 -7.25
C ILE A 77 -18.03 -15.55 -5.90
N GLU A 78 -16.78 -16.01 -5.91
CA GLU A 78 -15.95 -16.06 -4.70
C GLU A 78 -15.07 -14.81 -4.59
N VAL A 79 -14.94 -14.27 -3.38
CA VAL A 79 -14.02 -13.19 -3.07
C VAL A 79 -12.99 -13.66 -2.05
N LEU A 80 -11.74 -13.72 -2.49
CA LEU A 80 -10.59 -14.01 -1.62
C LEU A 80 -9.91 -12.70 -1.24
N ILE A 81 -9.74 -12.46 0.07
CA ILE A 81 -9.12 -11.24 0.59
C ILE A 81 -8.04 -11.56 1.61
N TYR A 82 -6.92 -10.84 1.51
CA TYR A 82 -5.77 -10.99 2.39
C TYR A 82 -5.62 -9.76 3.29
N PHE A 83 -5.63 -9.97 4.60
CA PHE A 83 -5.41 -8.90 5.58
C PHE A 83 -4.03 -9.03 6.22
N ARG A 84 -3.26 -7.92 6.17
CA ARG A 84 -1.98 -7.83 6.86
C ARG A 84 -2.19 -7.60 8.36
N PRO A 85 -1.30 -8.11 9.23
CA PRO A 85 -1.28 -7.70 10.63
C PRO A 85 -1.26 -6.17 10.77
N LEU A 86 -1.91 -5.63 11.81
CA LEU A 86 -2.17 -4.20 11.97
C LEU A 86 -0.89 -3.37 11.98
N LYS A 87 0.13 -3.83 12.72
CA LYS A 87 1.41 -3.14 12.83
C LYS A 87 2.10 -3.05 11.47
N SER A 88 2.30 -4.19 10.83
CA SER A 88 2.85 -4.29 9.48
C SER A 88 2.06 -3.47 8.44
N ARG A 89 0.73 -3.38 8.57
CA ARG A 89 -0.12 -2.56 7.71
C ARG A 89 0.08 -1.07 7.93
N ILE A 90 0.25 -0.62 9.17
CA ILE A 90 0.49 0.79 9.54
C ILE A 90 1.87 1.22 9.06
N GLU A 91 2.91 0.41 9.28
CA GLU A 91 4.26 0.64 8.75
C GLU A 91 4.22 0.85 7.23
N SER A 92 3.55 -0.04 6.50
CA SER A 92 3.37 0.08 5.05
C SER A 92 2.59 1.34 4.66
N ALA A 93 1.55 1.73 5.42
CA ALA A 93 0.77 2.93 5.15
C ALA A 93 1.60 4.20 5.34
N PHE A 94 2.42 4.24 6.38
CA PHE A 94 3.33 5.34 6.67
C PHE A 94 4.34 5.51 5.54
N GLN A 95 5.00 4.43 5.10
CA GLN A 95 5.93 4.48 3.96
C GLN A 95 5.25 4.99 2.69
N GLU A 96 4.06 4.48 2.34
CA GLU A 96 3.34 4.92 1.14
C GLU A 96 2.92 6.39 1.19
N ARG A 97 2.59 6.92 2.37
CA ARG A 97 2.36 8.36 2.56
C ARG A 97 3.66 9.12 2.35
N LEU A 98 4.75 8.70 2.99
CA LEU A 98 6.04 9.38 2.99
C LEU A 98 6.66 9.48 1.58
N LYS A 99 6.52 8.43 0.77
CA LYS A 99 6.91 8.43 -0.66
C LYS A 99 6.24 9.55 -1.44
N ARG A 100 5.02 9.95 -1.07
CA ARG A 100 4.21 10.94 -1.80
C ARG A 100 4.24 12.34 -1.19
N ARG A 101 4.36 12.44 0.14
CA ARG A 101 4.29 13.70 0.91
C ARG A 101 4.81 13.49 2.33
N MET A 102 4.99 14.55 3.09
CA MET A 102 5.28 14.42 4.52
C MET A 102 4.15 13.69 5.27
N SER A 103 4.53 12.79 6.19
CA SER A 103 3.64 12.16 7.17
C SER A 103 4.31 12.26 8.54
N SER A 104 3.61 12.77 9.55
CA SER A 104 4.16 12.87 10.91
C SER A 104 3.90 11.58 11.69
N LEU A 105 4.64 11.40 12.79
CA LEU A 105 4.35 10.33 13.76
C LEU A 105 3.14 10.65 14.67
N GLU A 106 2.42 11.74 14.40
CA GLU A 106 1.16 12.08 15.06
C GLU A 106 -0.05 11.65 14.20
N ASP A 107 0.18 11.33 12.92
CA ASP A 107 -0.84 10.92 11.97
C ASP A 107 -1.42 9.54 12.37
N ARG A 108 -2.62 9.53 12.93
CA ARG A 108 -3.30 8.27 13.26
C ARG A 108 -3.73 7.49 12.01
N PHE A 109 -3.67 6.17 12.11
CA PHE A 109 -4.09 5.22 11.09
C PHE A 109 -5.26 4.39 11.62
N SER A 110 -6.46 4.65 11.09
CA SER A 110 -7.64 3.83 11.36
C SER A 110 -7.84 2.82 10.24
N LEU A 111 -7.83 1.53 10.59
CA LEU A 111 -8.02 0.42 9.67
C LEU A 111 -9.41 -0.18 9.90
N GLY A 112 -10.31 0.03 8.94
CA GLY A 112 -11.70 -0.44 9.00
C GLY A 112 -11.88 -1.92 8.65
N TYR A 113 -11.03 -2.82 9.14
CA TYR A 113 -11.02 -4.23 8.73
C TYR A 113 -12.35 -4.93 8.97
N ALA A 114 -12.92 -4.82 10.18
CA ALA A 114 -14.21 -5.43 10.50
C ALA A 114 -15.34 -4.92 9.60
N GLY A 115 -15.45 -3.59 9.44
CA GLY A 115 -16.46 -3.00 8.57
C GLY A 115 -16.25 -3.37 7.10
N ARG A 116 -15.01 -3.55 6.67
CA ARG A 116 -14.69 -3.99 5.30
C ARG A 116 -15.15 -5.42 5.04
N VAL A 117 -14.87 -6.35 5.95
CA VAL A 117 -15.35 -7.73 5.82
C VAL A 117 -16.87 -7.78 5.86
N GLU A 118 -17.50 -7.05 6.78
CA GLU A 118 -18.97 -6.97 6.85
C GLU A 118 -19.61 -6.43 5.57
N MET A 119 -19.05 -5.39 4.94
CA MET A 119 -19.56 -4.90 3.66
C MET A 119 -19.44 -5.94 2.55
N LEU A 120 -18.36 -6.74 2.55
CA LEU A 120 -18.20 -7.83 1.58
C LEU A 120 -19.16 -8.99 1.87
N ASP A 121 -19.30 -9.39 3.13
CA ASP A 121 -20.26 -10.41 3.58
C ASP A 121 -21.69 -10.04 3.16
N ASN A 122 -22.07 -8.77 3.29
CA ASN A 122 -23.40 -8.29 2.91
C ASN A 122 -23.61 -8.27 1.39
N ALA A 123 -22.59 -7.92 0.61
CA ALA A 123 -22.72 -7.78 -0.84
C ALA A 123 -22.62 -9.11 -1.59
N PHE A 124 -21.74 -10.02 -1.14
CA PHE A 124 -21.47 -11.29 -1.83
C PHE A 124 -21.98 -12.52 -1.07
N GLY A 125 -22.39 -12.37 0.19
CA GLY A 125 -22.73 -13.49 1.07
C GLY A 125 -21.52 -14.02 1.81
N GLN A 126 -21.66 -14.25 3.12
CA GLN A 126 -20.57 -14.65 4.02
C GLN A 126 -19.81 -15.91 3.54
N ASP A 127 -20.54 -16.89 3.01
CA ASP A 127 -19.96 -18.17 2.55
C ASP A 127 -19.10 -18.01 1.27
N ASN A 128 -19.31 -16.92 0.53
CA ASN A 128 -18.55 -16.57 -0.67
C ASN A 128 -17.32 -15.69 -0.36
N ILE A 129 -17.11 -15.32 0.92
CA ILE A 129 -15.97 -14.51 1.36
C ILE A 129 -14.96 -15.37 2.11
N ARG A 130 -13.79 -15.56 1.50
CA ARG A 130 -12.66 -16.28 2.07
C ARG A 130 -11.59 -15.29 2.50
N VAL A 131 -11.28 -15.30 3.79
CA VAL A 131 -10.37 -14.33 4.39
C VAL A 131 -9.09 -15.03 4.84
N PHE A 132 -7.94 -14.52 4.41
CA PHE A 132 -6.63 -15.04 4.75
C PHE A 132 -5.79 -14.00 5.47
N ARG A 133 -4.90 -14.47 6.35
CA ARG A 133 -3.82 -13.66 6.90
C ARG A 133 -2.76 -13.46 5.81
N TYR A 134 -2.25 -12.24 5.67
CA TYR A 134 -1.11 -11.98 4.79
C TYR A 134 0.18 -12.21 5.57
N ALA A 135 0.66 -13.46 5.52
CA ALA A 135 1.86 -13.91 6.19
C ALA A 135 2.74 -14.70 5.21
N ARG A 136 3.87 -14.13 4.82
CA ARG A 136 4.72 -14.70 3.75
C ARG A 136 5.22 -16.10 4.13
N ASP A 137 5.52 -16.32 5.39
CA ASP A 137 5.94 -17.60 5.95
C ASP A 137 4.86 -18.68 5.90
N GLU A 138 3.57 -18.31 5.77
CA GLU A 138 2.47 -19.25 5.56
C GLU A 138 2.23 -19.58 4.08
N PHE A 139 2.84 -18.84 3.15
CA PHE A 139 2.61 -19.03 1.72
C PHE A 139 3.59 -20.05 1.12
N PRO A 140 3.15 -20.89 0.17
CA PRO A 140 4.02 -21.84 -0.53
C PRO A 140 5.20 -21.13 -1.20
N GLY A 141 6.41 -21.33 -0.68
CA GLY A 141 7.62 -20.66 -1.15
C GLY A 141 7.62 -19.13 -0.95
N GLY A 142 6.81 -18.60 -0.03
CA GLY A 142 6.69 -17.17 0.22
C GLY A 142 5.82 -16.40 -0.79
N ASP A 143 5.06 -17.10 -1.64
CA ASP A 143 4.35 -16.52 -2.77
C ASP A 143 2.83 -16.53 -2.57
N VAL A 144 2.26 -15.33 -2.40
CA VAL A 144 0.82 -15.12 -2.23
C VAL A 144 0.03 -15.51 -3.50
N VAL A 145 0.62 -15.39 -4.69
CA VAL A 145 -0.04 -15.77 -5.94
C VAL A 145 -0.19 -17.28 -5.99
N ARG A 146 0.86 -18.02 -5.60
CA ARG A 146 0.77 -19.49 -5.48
C ARG A 146 -0.26 -19.93 -4.46
N HIS A 147 -0.29 -19.29 -3.29
CA HIS A 147 -1.32 -19.53 -2.28
C HIS A 147 -2.73 -19.26 -2.86
N PHE A 148 -2.93 -18.13 -3.54
CA PHE A 148 -4.20 -17.77 -4.16
C PHE A 148 -4.66 -18.83 -5.18
N MET A 149 -3.78 -19.23 -6.10
CA MET A 149 -4.10 -20.21 -7.14
C MET A 149 -4.49 -21.56 -6.52
N GLN A 150 -3.72 -22.03 -5.53
CA GLN A 150 -4.09 -23.24 -4.76
C GLN A 150 -5.44 -23.09 -4.05
N ALA A 151 -5.71 -21.93 -3.46
CA ALA A 151 -6.94 -21.67 -2.74
C ALA A 151 -8.17 -21.74 -3.68
N VAL A 152 -8.05 -21.29 -4.92
CA VAL A 152 -9.13 -21.40 -5.93
C VAL A 152 -9.11 -22.71 -6.72
N GLY A 153 -8.23 -23.65 -6.38
CA GLY A 153 -8.13 -24.96 -7.04
C GLY A 153 -7.46 -24.94 -8.41
N GLU A 154 -6.79 -23.85 -8.76
CA GLU A 154 -6.12 -23.65 -10.05
C GLU A 154 -4.59 -23.86 -9.93
N GLN A 155 -3.95 -24.19 -11.05
CA GLN A 155 -2.49 -24.35 -11.09
C GLN A 155 -1.80 -22.98 -11.19
N PRO A 156 -0.76 -22.70 -10.37
CA PRO A 156 -0.02 -21.46 -10.50
C PRO A 156 0.68 -21.36 -11.85
N PRO A 157 0.81 -20.16 -12.43
CA PRO A 157 1.63 -19.98 -13.63
C PRO A 157 3.07 -20.45 -13.37
N LEU A 158 3.68 -21.09 -14.37
CA LEU A 158 5.03 -21.66 -14.29
C LEU A 158 6.11 -20.58 -14.07
N GLU A 159 5.84 -19.35 -14.47
CA GLU A 159 6.74 -18.22 -14.28
C GLU A 159 6.64 -17.70 -12.84
N ALA A 160 7.79 -17.65 -12.16
CA ALA A 160 7.87 -17.05 -10.84
C ALA A 160 7.45 -15.57 -10.94
N ALA A 161 6.49 -15.15 -10.12
CA ALA A 161 6.18 -13.74 -9.97
C ALA A 161 7.47 -13.01 -9.55
N VAL A 162 7.87 -12.01 -10.34
CA VAL A 162 8.98 -11.13 -9.98
C VAL A 162 8.62 -10.48 -8.64
N GLN A 163 9.42 -10.74 -7.61
CA GLN A 163 9.24 -10.12 -6.30
C GLN A 163 9.56 -8.64 -6.41
N ASP A 164 8.52 -7.82 -6.57
CA ASP A 164 8.66 -6.38 -6.49
C ASP A 164 8.65 -5.97 -5.00
N ASN A 165 9.82 -6.04 -4.35
CA ASN A 165 10.02 -5.57 -2.97
C ASN A 165 9.97 -4.03 -2.96
N ASN A 166 8.77 -3.48 -3.10
CA ASN A 166 8.50 -2.05 -3.16
C ASN A 166 8.63 -1.33 -1.80
N SER A 167 9.06 -1.99 -0.72
CA SER A 167 9.28 -1.34 0.58
C SER A 167 10.67 -0.72 0.65
N LEU A 168 10.76 0.50 1.17
CA LEU A 168 12.05 1.13 1.45
C LEU A 168 12.64 0.54 2.74
N SER A 169 13.97 0.44 2.79
CA SER A 169 14.68 0.12 4.03
C SER A 169 14.53 1.26 5.05
N LEU A 170 14.77 0.99 6.33
CA LEU A 170 14.76 2.00 7.38
C LEU A 170 15.73 3.16 7.07
N PRO A 171 16.99 2.94 6.65
CA PRO A 171 17.87 4.04 6.29
C PRO A 171 17.35 4.88 5.11
N ALA A 172 16.74 4.23 4.11
CA ALA A 172 16.07 4.93 3.01
C ALA A 172 14.88 5.79 3.49
N ILE A 173 14.09 5.26 4.44
CA ILE A 173 12.99 6.00 5.06
C ILE A 173 13.50 7.18 5.89
N GLN A 174 14.59 7.04 6.64
CA GLN A 174 15.18 8.12 7.43
C GLN A 174 15.65 9.28 6.53
N LEU A 175 16.35 8.98 5.44
CA LEU A 175 16.74 9.97 4.43
C LEU A 175 15.52 10.65 3.80
N LEU A 176 14.52 9.86 3.40
CA LEU A 176 13.29 10.40 2.83
C LEU A 176 12.53 11.26 3.84
N TYR A 177 12.51 10.87 5.11
CA TYR A 177 11.84 11.62 6.18
C TYR A 177 12.48 12.99 6.39
N ALA A 178 13.82 13.04 6.52
CA ALA A 178 14.56 14.29 6.61
C ALA A 178 14.28 15.21 5.41
N TYR A 179 14.30 14.65 4.19
CA TYR A 179 13.94 15.37 2.98
C TYR A 179 12.50 15.92 3.00
N ARG A 180 11.52 15.10 3.35
CA ARG A 180 10.10 15.48 3.41
C ARG A 180 9.81 16.50 4.50
N ARG A 181 10.61 16.53 5.57
CA ARG A 181 10.47 17.55 6.62
C ARG A 181 10.78 18.95 6.08
N GLU A 182 11.84 19.07 5.28
CA GLU A 182 12.22 20.37 4.68
C GLU A 182 11.43 20.71 3.42
N TYR A 183 10.97 19.69 2.69
CA TYR A 183 10.14 19.82 1.50
C TYR A 183 8.81 19.06 1.66
N PRO A 184 7.88 19.57 2.49
CA PRO A 184 6.66 18.85 2.86
C PRO A 184 5.64 18.72 1.73
N LYS A 185 5.72 19.60 0.73
CA LYS A 185 4.88 19.56 -0.47
C LYS A 185 5.56 18.74 -1.57
N PRO A 186 4.79 18.03 -2.42
CA PRO A 186 5.35 17.31 -3.56
C PRO A 186 6.26 18.19 -4.40
N GLN A 187 7.44 17.67 -4.76
CA GLN A 187 8.41 18.35 -5.60
C GLN A 187 8.56 17.63 -6.95
N PRO A 188 8.93 18.35 -8.02
CA PRO A 188 9.44 17.73 -9.23
C PRO A 188 10.63 16.83 -8.90
N GLY A 189 10.66 15.61 -9.45
CA GLY A 189 11.74 14.63 -9.21
C GLY A 189 11.55 13.73 -7.99
N ASP A 190 10.48 13.89 -7.19
CA ASP A 190 10.19 13.03 -6.03
C ASP A 190 10.16 11.54 -6.38
N LYS A 191 9.61 11.18 -7.55
CA LYS A 191 9.56 9.80 -8.01
C LYS A 191 10.95 9.23 -8.23
N ASP A 192 11.85 10.02 -8.78
CA ASP A 192 13.23 9.63 -9.04
C ASP A 192 14.01 9.50 -7.73
N ILE A 193 13.78 10.40 -6.77
CA ILE A 193 14.34 10.28 -5.41
C ILE A 193 13.90 8.96 -4.78
N VAL A 194 12.60 8.66 -4.79
CA VAL A 194 12.07 7.40 -4.22
C VAL A 194 12.64 6.18 -4.93
N ALA A 195 12.78 6.21 -6.26
CA ALA A 195 13.40 5.13 -7.03
C ALA A 195 14.88 4.93 -6.65
N GLN A 196 15.65 6.01 -6.51
CA GLN A 196 17.06 5.94 -6.09
C GLN A 196 17.18 5.38 -4.67
N LEU A 197 16.35 5.84 -3.74
CA LEU A 197 16.34 5.37 -2.35
C LEU A 197 15.92 3.90 -2.23
N ALA A 198 15.18 3.34 -3.20
CA ALA A 198 14.84 1.91 -3.21
C ALA A 198 16.07 1.01 -3.37
N HIS A 199 17.20 1.53 -3.86
CA HIS A 199 18.47 0.81 -3.96
C HIS A 199 19.30 0.84 -2.67
N LEU A 200 18.92 1.63 -1.66
CA LEU A 200 19.62 1.67 -0.39
C LEU A 200 19.19 0.48 0.48
N ALA A 201 20.11 -0.48 0.64
CA ALA A 201 19.90 -1.66 1.46
C ALA A 201 19.86 -1.32 2.96
N GLY A 202 19.15 -2.13 3.73
CA GLY A 202 19.05 -2.00 5.19
C GLY A 202 17.90 -2.82 5.75
N PRO A 203 17.77 -2.88 7.09
CA PRO A 203 16.62 -3.52 7.73
C PRO A 203 15.31 -2.82 7.33
N PRO A 204 14.17 -3.50 7.37
CA PRO A 204 12.87 -2.86 7.12
C PRO A 204 12.54 -1.87 8.23
N LEU A 205 11.71 -0.86 7.92
CA LEU A 205 11.07 -0.04 8.94
C LEU A 205 10.24 -0.94 9.86
N ARG A 206 10.44 -0.76 11.17
CA ARG A 206 9.62 -1.35 12.24
C ARG A 206 9.26 -0.28 13.25
N PHE A 207 8.01 -0.24 13.69
CA PHE A 207 7.59 0.64 14.79
C PHE A 207 7.67 -0.07 16.12
N HIS A 208 8.04 0.64 17.18
CA HIS A 208 7.95 0.10 18.53
C HIS A 208 6.47 -0.06 18.91
N SER A 209 6.13 -1.04 19.75
CA SER A 209 4.75 -1.28 20.23
C SER A 209 4.10 -0.03 20.86
N ASP A 210 4.87 0.77 21.60
CA ASP A 210 4.43 2.06 22.15
C ASP A 210 4.03 3.06 21.04
N LEU A 211 4.92 3.28 20.07
CA LEU A 211 4.64 4.18 18.93
C LEU A 211 3.47 3.65 18.10
N TYR A 212 3.40 2.34 17.87
CA TYR A 212 2.26 1.71 17.21
C TYR A 212 0.95 2.03 17.95
N SER A 213 0.96 1.97 19.29
CA SER A 213 -0.24 2.24 20.10
C SER A 213 -0.71 3.69 19.97
N GLU A 214 0.22 4.63 19.79
CA GLU A 214 -0.10 6.04 19.53
C GLU A 214 -0.65 6.25 18.11
N LEU A 215 -0.04 5.60 17.12
CA LEU A 215 -0.42 5.69 15.71
C LEU A 215 -1.71 4.94 15.39
N CYS A 216 -2.03 3.87 16.11
CA CYS A 216 -3.18 3.03 15.81
C CYS A 216 -4.48 3.74 16.23
N GLY A 217 -5.25 4.18 15.24
CA GLY A 217 -6.60 4.71 15.42
C GLY A 217 -7.69 3.63 15.38
N THR A 218 -7.32 2.36 15.22
CA THR A 218 -8.28 1.26 15.10
C THR A 218 -8.80 0.87 16.48
N PRO A 219 -10.13 0.91 16.73
CA PRO A 219 -10.65 0.60 18.05
C PRO A 219 -10.54 -0.90 18.36
N LYS A 220 -10.19 -1.24 19.61
CA LYS A 220 -10.04 -2.64 20.07
C LYS A 220 -11.30 -3.50 19.83
N TRP A 221 -12.49 -2.91 19.91
CA TRP A 221 -13.73 -3.65 19.63
C TRP A 221 -13.85 -4.04 18.15
N GLY A 222 -13.35 -3.21 17.24
CA GLY A 222 -13.30 -3.50 15.81
C GLY A 222 -12.34 -4.64 15.51
N VAL A 223 -11.16 -4.65 16.17
CA VAL A 223 -10.20 -5.75 16.08
C VAL A 223 -10.83 -7.07 16.54
N ARG A 224 -11.42 -7.11 17.75
CA ARG A 224 -12.09 -8.32 18.26
C ARG A 224 -13.21 -8.81 17.35
N ARG A 225 -13.99 -7.88 16.79
CA ARG A 225 -15.08 -8.21 15.86
C ARG A 225 -14.54 -8.86 14.59
N PHE A 226 -13.46 -8.32 14.03
CA PHE A 226 -12.78 -8.90 12.87
C PHE A 226 -12.24 -10.29 13.20
N GLU A 227 -11.43 -10.42 14.24
CA GLU A 227 -10.78 -11.69 14.62
C GLU A 227 -11.82 -12.79 14.90
N LYS A 228 -12.95 -12.44 15.53
CA LYS A 228 -14.08 -13.38 15.72
C LYS A 228 -14.65 -13.90 14.39
N ARG A 229 -14.74 -13.04 13.36
CA ARG A 229 -15.28 -13.41 12.04
C ARG A 229 -14.29 -14.24 11.22
N VAL A 230 -12.99 -13.97 11.34
CA VAL A 230 -11.97 -14.59 10.47
C VAL A 230 -11.23 -15.77 11.12
N GLY A 231 -11.29 -15.90 12.44
CA GLY A 231 -10.68 -17.03 13.16
C GLY A 231 -9.17 -16.93 13.38
N PHE A 232 -8.53 -15.81 13.05
CA PHE A 232 -7.11 -15.55 13.28
C PHE A 232 -6.86 -14.15 13.85
N SER A 233 -5.70 -13.95 14.47
CA SER A 233 -5.31 -12.65 15.04
C SER A 233 -4.65 -11.73 14.01
N ILE A 234 -4.94 -10.44 14.09
CA ILE A 234 -4.24 -9.37 13.34
C ILE A 234 -3.39 -8.48 14.25
N SER A 235 -3.23 -8.88 15.50
CA SER A 235 -2.55 -8.12 16.55
C SER A 235 -1.44 -8.89 17.25
N GLU A 236 -1.12 -10.10 16.76
CA GLU A 236 -0.08 -10.98 17.34
C GLU A 236 1.35 -10.43 17.21
N ASP A 237 1.62 -9.61 16.19
CA ASP A 237 2.96 -9.11 15.88
C ASP A 237 3.26 -7.74 16.49
N ILE A 238 2.40 -7.21 17.38
CA ILE A 238 2.51 -5.84 17.89
C ILE A 238 3.86 -5.58 18.60
N GLU A 239 4.34 -6.54 19.38
CA GLU A 239 5.61 -6.43 20.11
C GLU A 239 6.79 -7.04 19.33
N ALA A 240 6.51 -7.62 18.15
CA ALA A 240 7.55 -8.19 17.31
C ALA A 240 8.50 -7.06 16.90
N HIS A 241 9.80 -7.27 17.13
CA HIS A 241 10.91 -6.39 16.71
C HIS A 241 11.17 -5.13 17.56
N ASP A 242 10.56 -4.97 18.73
CA ASP A 242 10.74 -3.78 19.58
C ASP A 242 12.21 -3.49 19.94
N ALA A 243 13.07 -4.51 19.97
CA ALA A 243 14.50 -4.38 20.22
C ALA A 243 15.23 -3.43 19.23
N PHE A 244 14.76 -3.31 17.98
CA PHE A 244 15.41 -2.50 16.94
C PHE A 244 14.42 -1.57 16.19
N ALA A 245 13.26 -1.32 16.79
CA ALA A 245 12.21 -0.54 16.17
C ALA A 245 12.28 0.96 16.50
N VAL A 246 11.70 1.78 15.62
CA VAL A 246 11.54 3.24 15.76
C VAL A 246 10.52 3.54 16.86
N ARG A 247 10.92 4.32 17.86
CA ARG A 247 10.10 4.74 19.00
C ARG A 247 9.53 6.14 18.86
N ASN A 248 10.27 7.03 18.20
CA ASN A 248 9.90 8.44 18.08
C ASN A 248 10.59 9.10 16.88
N GLU A 249 10.37 10.40 16.69
CA GLU A 249 10.93 11.14 15.55
C GLU A 249 12.47 11.17 15.57
N SER A 250 13.10 11.19 16.75
CA SER A 250 14.55 11.22 16.86
C SER A 250 15.18 9.98 16.22
N ASP A 251 14.54 8.81 16.34
CA ASP A 251 14.98 7.59 15.67
C ASP A 251 14.85 7.69 14.13
N LEU A 252 13.86 8.43 13.61
CA LEU A 252 13.74 8.68 12.16
C LEU A 252 14.78 9.68 11.65
N LEU A 253 15.32 10.53 12.51
CA LEU A 253 16.37 11.49 12.18
C LEU A 253 17.78 10.95 12.45
N ALA A 254 17.90 9.83 13.17
CA ALA A 254 19.15 9.13 13.44
C ALA A 254 19.62 8.32 12.22
N ILE A 255 19.98 9.01 11.14
CA ILE A 255 20.45 8.41 9.90
C ILE A 255 21.83 7.75 10.13
N PRO A 256 22.01 6.46 9.82
CA PRO A 256 23.29 5.79 10.03
C PRO A 256 24.36 6.31 9.05
N ASP A 257 25.62 6.29 9.50
CA ASP A 257 26.77 6.75 8.69
C ASP A 257 26.85 6.05 7.32
N THR A 258 26.53 4.76 7.26
CA THR A 258 26.50 3.98 6.01
C THR A 258 25.50 4.54 4.98
N ALA A 259 24.37 5.08 5.42
CA ALA A 259 23.40 5.72 4.54
C ALA A 259 23.87 7.12 4.10
N MET A 260 24.57 7.85 4.99
CA MET A 260 25.19 9.13 4.66
C MET A 260 26.33 8.96 3.65
N GLU A 261 27.16 7.93 3.79
CA GLU A 261 28.21 7.57 2.84
C GLU A 261 27.60 7.22 1.47
N TRP A 262 26.60 6.33 1.44
CA TRP A 262 25.86 6.00 0.23
C TRP A 262 25.29 7.24 -0.48
N LEU A 263 24.77 8.19 0.29
CA LEU A 263 24.22 9.44 -0.23
C LEU A 263 25.31 10.33 -0.81
N ARG A 264 26.46 10.45 -0.14
CA ARG A 264 27.62 11.23 -0.62
C ARG A 264 28.15 10.65 -1.94
N GLU A 265 28.40 9.34 -2.02
CA GLU A 265 28.88 8.68 -3.26
C GLU A 265 27.96 8.97 -4.46
N ARG A 266 26.65 9.08 -4.22
CA ARG A 266 25.66 9.37 -5.26
C ARG A 266 25.51 10.85 -5.58
N THR A 267 25.98 11.74 -4.73
CA THR A 267 25.78 13.19 -4.83
C THR A 267 27.07 14.00 -4.97
N GLU A 268 28.25 13.37 -4.88
CA GLU A 268 29.60 13.98 -4.91
C GLU A 268 29.92 14.79 -6.18
N HIS A 269 29.06 14.77 -7.20
CA HIS A 269 29.18 15.64 -8.39
C HIS A 269 28.26 16.87 -8.36
N SER A 270 27.38 16.99 -7.36
CA SER A 270 26.56 18.16 -7.10
C SER A 270 27.29 19.07 -6.12
N ALA A 271 27.68 20.26 -6.57
CA ALA A 271 28.32 21.28 -5.75
C ALA A 271 27.38 21.76 -4.63
N LEU A 272 27.38 21.05 -3.49
CA LEU A 272 26.63 21.47 -2.31
C LEU A 272 27.42 22.55 -1.54
N PRO A 273 26.74 23.56 -0.96
CA PRO A 273 27.40 24.57 -0.14
C PRO A 273 28.12 23.92 1.04
N ARG A 274 29.38 24.32 1.27
CA ARG A 274 30.14 23.97 2.47
C ARG A 274 29.55 24.72 3.68
N GLY A 275 28.43 24.25 4.19
CA GLY A 275 27.80 24.70 5.43
C GLY A 275 27.32 23.49 6.23
N ASP A 276 27.61 23.51 7.53
CA ASP A 276 27.21 22.55 8.58
C ASP A 276 26.91 21.12 8.07
N ALA A 277 27.98 20.41 7.67
CA ALA A 277 27.93 19.05 7.17
C ALA A 277 27.45 18.11 8.31
N GLY A 278 26.14 17.86 8.36
CA GLY A 278 25.48 17.16 9.48
C GLY A 278 24.10 17.73 9.80
N SER A 279 23.85 18.96 9.33
CA SER A 279 22.55 19.54 9.02
C SER A 279 21.40 18.61 8.61
N ASN A 280 20.25 18.54 9.30
CA ASN A 280 19.03 17.96 8.69
C ASN A 280 18.70 18.64 7.35
N LYS A 281 18.94 19.95 7.27
CA LYS A 281 18.80 20.72 6.04
C LYS A 281 19.84 20.32 4.98
N SER A 282 21.09 20.13 5.39
CA SER A 282 22.15 19.65 4.50
C SER A 282 21.78 18.29 3.91
N VAL A 283 21.33 17.34 4.74
CA VAL A 283 20.86 16.01 4.31
C VAL A 283 19.73 16.14 3.29
N ALA A 284 18.71 16.95 3.58
CA ALA A 284 17.58 17.17 2.67
C ALA A 284 18.03 17.72 1.30
N GLU A 285 19.00 18.63 1.28
CA GLU A 285 19.57 19.16 0.04
C GLU A 285 20.33 18.09 -0.76
N GLN A 286 21.07 17.17 -0.12
CA GLN A 286 21.72 16.06 -0.84
C GLN A 286 20.70 15.04 -1.34
N VAL A 287 19.67 14.70 -0.56
CA VAL A 287 18.59 13.81 -1.04
C VAL A 287 17.90 14.42 -2.25
N ARG A 288 17.69 15.75 -2.25
CA ARG A 288 17.10 16.45 -3.40
C ARG A 288 17.92 16.31 -4.68
N SER A 289 19.25 16.27 -4.60
CA SER A 289 20.10 16.17 -5.80
C SER A 289 20.07 14.80 -6.45
N LEU A 290 19.57 13.76 -5.78
CA LEU A 290 19.32 12.43 -6.40
C LEU A 290 18.40 12.50 -7.61
N ALA A 291 17.42 13.43 -7.63
CA ALA A 291 16.53 13.62 -8.77
C ALA A 291 17.26 14.09 -10.04
N GLN A 292 18.37 14.81 -9.90
CA GLN A 292 19.07 15.44 -11.03
C GLN A 292 19.87 14.43 -11.87
N ARG A 293 20.20 13.26 -11.30
CA ARG A 293 20.94 12.19 -11.99
C ARG A 293 20.06 11.24 -12.80
N SER A 294 18.79 11.08 -12.46
CA SER A 294 17.89 10.21 -13.23
C SER A 294 17.52 10.77 -14.61
N SER A 295 17.86 12.03 -14.90
CA SER A 295 17.64 12.70 -16.18
C SER A 295 18.89 12.73 -17.09
N ALA A 296 19.99 12.10 -16.69
CA ALA A 296 21.26 12.00 -17.43
C ALA A 296 21.54 10.56 -17.84
#